data_AF-A0A351TRE0-F1
#
_entry.id   AF-A0A351TRE0-F1
#
_cell.length_a   1.000
_cell.length_b   1.000
_cell.length_c   1.000
_cell.angle_alpha   90.00
_cell.angle_beta   90.00
_cell.angle_gamma   90.00
#
_symmetry.space_group_name_H-M   'P 1'
#
loop_
_entity.id
_entity.type
_entity.pdbx_description
1 polymer ?
#
loop_
_entity_poly.entity_id
_entity_poly.type
_entity_poly.pdbx_seq_one_letter_code
_entity_poly.pdbx_strand_id
1 'polypeptide(L)'
;MLYTLTDLVWLFFIYSFAGWCIEVCYAAVRRRKFVNRGFVNSPLCPIYGFGSVLFGIFLPELTGEPFFLFLGGMLLASVLEYATGMAMEKIFRKKLWDYSDIKFNLNGYICARYCLLWGALALLTMLVTNPLLCGFFRFIPRPVTLAVQWTAAGLLALDFITTAMAVLNMKITARRLAELSAGMRQTSRLLENRLTAGVQKRMQKSFPSISKDTLVADLKAHSVEAGVKDKVFAEGCSFYKLVSLFFIGAFLGDITETIFCLLTTGILMSRSSVVYGPFSIVWGLGCALLTLFLYRYRNKSDRYIFMAGTLLGGAYEYVCSVFTELVFGTVFWDYSGFAFNLGGRINLLYCFFWGIAAVVWLKMIYPLLSGLIEKIPPRAGKIVCNCMIVFMIFNMILSSLALARYTERNTVLSSDGILSAEDITADIQHTAPDGKTPDTALEGTETPDETSDETAAPDETAPGMEASGDGTPAASDNARAVTPLEAFLDSHFPDERMERIYPNAKLVE
;
A
#
# COMPACT_ATOMS: atom_id res chain seq x y z
N MET A 1 -2.40 0.67 -16.54
CA MET A 1 -2.58 -0.58 -15.76
C MET A 1 -2.87 -1.75 -16.68
N LEU A 2 -2.17 -2.89 -16.52
CA LEU A 2 -2.43 -4.13 -17.28
C LEU A 2 -3.64 -4.94 -16.77
N TYR A 3 -4.06 -4.72 -15.51
CA TYR A 3 -5.17 -5.44 -14.88
C TYR A 3 -6.23 -4.47 -14.35
N THR A 4 -7.50 -4.77 -14.60
CA THR A 4 -8.64 -4.06 -13.99
C THR A 4 -8.93 -4.60 -12.59
N LEU A 5 -9.69 -3.85 -11.77
CA LEU A 5 -10.14 -4.34 -10.47
C LEU A 5 -10.89 -5.68 -10.59
N THR A 6 -11.71 -5.83 -11.62
CA THR A 6 -12.41 -7.09 -11.91
C THR A 6 -11.46 -8.23 -12.24
N ASP A 7 -10.34 -7.98 -12.94
CA ASP A 7 -9.32 -9.01 -13.18
C ASP A 7 -8.69 -9.46 -11.86
N LEU A 8 -8.29 -8.51 -11.00
CA LEU A 8 -7.68 -8.81 -9.71
C LEU A 8 -8.59 -9.65 -8.81
N VAL A 9 -9.90 -9.37 -8.79
CA VAL A 9 -10.88 -10.15 -8.02
C VAL A 9 -11.00 -11.57 -8.57
N TRP A 10 -11.02 -11.76 -9.89
CA TRP A 10 -11.01 -13.10 -10.47
C TRP A 10 -9.75 -13.88 -10.12
N LEU A 11 -8.58 -13.27 -10.29
CA LEU A 11 -7.29 -13.89 -9.96
C LEU A 11 -7.27 -14.27 -8.47
N PHE A 12 -7.71 -13.39 -7.58
CA PHE A 12 -7.81 -13.67 -6.15
C PHE A 12 -8.57 -14.98 -5.87
N PHE A 13 -9.77 -15.16 -6.44
CA PHE A 13 -10.57 -16.36 -6.17
C PHE A 13 -10.00 -17.62 -6.79
N ILE A 14 -9.53 -17.54 -8.05
CA ILE A 14 -8.94 -18.69 -8.75
C ILE A 14 -7.67 -19.17 -8.05
N TYR A 15 -6.76 -18.27 -7.70
CA TYR A 15 -5.53 -18.65 -7.00
C TYR A 15 -5.78 -19.06 -5.55
N SER A 16 -6.78 -18.48 -4.87
CA SER A 16 -7.20 -18.96 -3.55
C SER A 16 -7.70 -20.41 -3.60
N PHE A 17 -8.48 -20.76 -4.63
CA PHE A 17 -8.95 -22.12 -4.85
C PHE A 17 -7.82 -23.08 -5.26
N ALA A 18 -6.97 -22.67 -6.21
CA ALA A 18 -5.82 -23.45 -6.64
C ALA A 18 -4.84 -23.73 -5.47
N GLY A 19 -4.56 -22.72 -4.66
CA GLY A 19 -3.75 -22.85 -3.45
C GLY A 19 -4.37 -23.82 -2.44
N TRP A 20 -5.69 -23.77 -2.25
CA TRP A 20 -6.39 -24.75 -1.42
C TRP A 20 -6.26 -26.18 -1.97
N CYS A 21 -6.42 -26.38 -3.28
CA CYS A 21 -6.23 -27.68 -3.93
C CYS A 21 -4.81 -28.21 -3.69
N ILE A 22 -3.78 -27.37 -3.86
CA ILE A 22 -2.37 -27.74 -3.61
C ILE A 22 -2.17 -28.17 -2.15
N GLU A 23 -2.67 -27.39 -1.19
CA GLU A 23 -2.55 -27.70 0.24
C GLU A 23 -3.25 -29.00 0.63
N VAL A 24 -4.43 -29.24 0.07
CA VAL A 24 -5.21 -30.45 0.31
C VAL A 24 -4.52 -31.66 -0.31
N CYS A 25 -4.04 -31.56 -1.56
CA CYS A 25 -3.27 -32.62 -2.22
C CYS A 25 -1.98 -32.92 -1.44
N TYR A 26 -1.26 -31.88 -1.00
CA TYR A 26 -0.05 -32.02 -0.20
C TYR A 26 -0.34 -32.72 1.14
N ALA A 27 -1.41 -32.32 1.84
CA ALA A 27 -1.84 -32.95 3.08
C ALA A 27 -2.31 -34.41 2.88
N ALA A 28 -3.03 -34.68 1.78
CA ALA A 28 -3.48 -36.02 1.43
C ALA A 28 -2.31 -36.96 1.17
N VAL A 29 -1.29 -36.52 0.42
CA VAL A 29 -0.08 -37.32 0.14
C VAL A 29 0.74 -37.52 1.41
N ARG A 30 1.03 -36.46 2.17
CA ARG A 30 1.96 -36.52 3.31
C ARG A 30 1.34 -37.13 4.57
N ARG A 31 0.06 -36.89 4.83
CA ARG A 31 -0.64 -37.36 6.05
C ARG A 31 -1.63 -38.49 5.80
N ARG A 32 -1.80 -38.93 4.54
CA ARG A 32 -2.79 -39.95 4.11
C ARG A 32 -4.21 -39.65 4.59
N LYS A 33 -4.55 -38.38 4.79
CA LYS A 33 -5.85 -37.93 5.30
C LYS A 33 -6.28 -36.68 4.55
N PHE A 34 -7.53 -36.65 4.14
CA PHE A 34 -8.16 -35.43 3.65
C PHE A 34 -8.39 -34.48 4.82
N VAL A 35 -7.72 -33.33 4.78
CA VAL A 35 -7.80 -32.28 5.78
C VAL A 35 -7.93 -30.95 5.06
N ASN A 36 -9.02 -30.23 5.30
CA ASN A 36 -9.19 -28.87 4.79
C ASN A 36 -8.19 -27.95 5.50
N ARG A 37 -7.07 -27.64 4.82
CA ARG A 37 -5.96 -26.87 5.39
C ARG A 37 -6.14 -25.36 5.34
N GLY A 38 -7.10 -24.86 4.57
CA GLY A 38 -7.43 -23.43 4.52
C GLY A 38 -7.85 -22.91 5.90
N PHE A 39 -7.68 -21.61 6.15
CA PHE A 39 -8.13 -20.99 7.40
C PHE A 39 -9.66 -20.92 7.47
N VAL A 40 -10.27 -20.45 6.39
CA VAL A 40 -11.72 -20.37 6.18
C VAL A 40 -12.33 -21.76 5.90
N ASN A 41 -13.66 -21.92 6.00
CA ASN A 41 -14.30 -23.24 5.80
C ASN A 41 -14.47 -23.61 4.32
N SER A 42 -14.62 -22.61 3.47
CA SER A 42 -14.67 -22.71 2.02
C SER A 42 -13.37 -23.33 1.46
N PRO A 43 -13.42 -23.90 0.26
CA PRO A 43 -12.25 -24.46 -0.42
C PRO A 43 -11.33 -23.35 -0.96
N LEU A 44 -11.01 -22.36 -0.12
CA LEU A 44 -10.22 -21.20 -0.46
C LEU A 44 -9.09 -21.05 0.55
N CYS A 45 -7.90 -20.76 0.05
CA CYS A 45 -6.75 -20.39 0.85
C CYS A 45 -6.36 -18.94 0.50
N PRO A 46 -6.95 -17.94 1.20
CA PRO A 46 -6.86 -16.53 0.81
C PRO A 46 -5.43 -15.99 0.64
N ILE A 47 -4.45 -16.54 1.35
CA ILE A 47 -3.04 -16.13 1.23
C ILE A 47 -2.53 -16.27 -0.22
N TYR A 48 -2.94 -17.31 -0.94
CA TYR A 48 -2.56 -17.51 -2.34
C TYR A 48 -3.25 -16.50 -3.26
N GLY A 49 -4.52 -16.19 -3.01
CA GLY A 49 -5.23 -15.13 -3.73
C GLY A 49 -4.60 -13.75 -3.50
N PHE A 50 -4.29 -13.40 -2.26
CA PHE A 50 -3.56 -12.17 -1.95
C PHE A 50 -2.19 -12.15 -2.64
N GLY A 51 -1.46 -13.26 -2.67
CA GLY A 51 -0.21 -13.38 -3.41
C GLY A 51 -0.38 -13.03 -4.90
N SER A 52 -1.41 -13.56 -5.56
CA SER A 52 -1.67 -13.25 -6.97
C SER A 52 -2.07 -11.79 -7.21
N VAL A 53 -2.81 -11.18 -6.28
CA VAL A 53 -3.18 -9.77 -6.37
C VAL A 53 -1.94 -8.89 -6.21
N LEU A 54 -1.07 -9.20 -5.23
CA LEU A 54 0.21 -8.50 -5.08
C LEU A 54 1.06 -8.63 -6.35
N PHE A 55 1.13 -9.82 -6.96
CA PHE A 55 1.85 -9.99 -8.22
C PHE A 55 1.23 -9.16 -9.35
N GLY A 56 -0.10 -9.17 -9.49
CA GLY A 56 -0.82 -8.38 -10.50
C GLY A 56 -0.69 -6.86 -10.31
N ILE A 57 -0.45 -6.40 -9.09
CA ILE A 57 -0.27 -4.97 -8.77
C ILE A 57 1.20 -4.54 -8.93
N PHE A 58 2.15 -5.28 -8.36
CA PHE A 58 3.54 -4.84 -8.18
C PHE A 58 4.52 -5.42 -9.20
N LEU A 59 4.19 -6.50 -9.90
CA LEU A 59 5.11 -7.13 -10.86
C LEU A 59 4.85 -6.86 -12.36
N PRO A 60 3.78 -6.18 -12.84
CA PRO A 60 3.56 -6.01 -14.27
C PRO A 60 4.72 -5.37 -15.03
N GLU A 61 5.42 -4.40 -14.44
CA GLU A 61 6.58 -3.74 -15.08
C GLU A 61 7.79 -4.66 -15.23
N LEU A 62 7.85 -5.72 -14.44
CA LEU A 62 8.97 -6.67 -14.44
C LEU A 62 8.79 -7.78 -15.47
N THR A 63 7.67 -7.84 -16.20
CA THR A 63 7.42 -8.93 -17.17
C THR A 63 8.42 -8.95 -18.31
N GLY A 64 9.07 -7.82 -18.62
CA GLY A 64 10.15 -7.75 -19.61
C GLY A 64 11.49 -8.31 -19.11
N GLU A 65 11.66 -8.47 -17.79
CA GLU A 65 12.93 -8.81 -17.14
C GLU A 65 12.77 -10.03 -16.20
N PRO A 66 12.80 -11.27 -16.74
CA PRO A 66 12.46 -12.47 -15.98
C PRO A 66 13.26 -12.67 -14.69
N PHE A 67 14.54 -12.28 -14.69
CA PHE A 67 15.37 -12.40 -13.49
C PHE A 67 14.83 -11.53 -12.34
N PHE A 68 14.49 -10.27 -12.61
CA PHE A 68 13.93 -9.37 -11.61
C PHE A 68 12.48 -9.73 -11.26
N LEU A 69 11.70 -10.23 -12.21
CA LEU A 69 10.37 -10.77 -11.94
C LEU A 69 10.41 -11.94 -10.95
N PHE A 70 11.37 -12.86 -11.14
CA PHE A 70 11.60 -13.97 -10.21
C PHE A 70 11.96 -13.45 -8.81
N LEU A 71 12.91 -12.51 -8.71
CA LEU A 71 13.34 -11.96 -7.43
C LEU A 71 12.22 -11.17 -6.73
N GLY A 72 11.49 -10.33 -7.46
CA GLY A 72 10.36 -9.55 -6.95
C GLY A 72 9.24 -10.47 -6.46
N GLY A 73 8.91 -11.50 -7.23
CA GLY A 73 7.94 -12.53 -6.85
C GLY A 73 8.33 -13.31 -5.61
N MET A 74 9.59 -13.76 -5.55
CA MET A 74 10.14 -14.42 -4.36
C MET A 74 10.03 -13.51 -3.13
N LEU A 75 10.40 -12.24 -3.26
CA LEU A 75 10.42 -11.28 -2.15
C LEU A 75 8.99 -10.95 -1.66
N LEU A 76 8.08 -10.56 -2.56
CA LEU A 76 6.71 -10.20 -2.22
C LEU A 76 5.96 -11.37 -1.55
N ALA A 77 6.05 -12.57 -2.13
CA ALA A 77 5.40 -13.75 -1.54
C ALA A 77 6.02 -14.13 -0.19
N SER A 78 7.35 -14.03 -0.05
CA SER A 78 8.02 -14.31 1.23
C SER A 78 7.64 -13.30 2.31
N VAL A 79 7.51 -12.01 1.96
CA VAL A 79 7.02 -10.97 2.89
C VAL A 79 5.58 -11.26 3.29
N LEU A 80 4.71 -11.62 2.33
CA LEU A 80 3.32 -12.01 2.61
C LEU A 80 3.24 -13.23 3.53
N GLU A 81 4.00 -14.29 3.23
CA GLU A 81 4.04 -15.53 4.03
C GLU A 81 4.58 -15.25 5.44
N TYR A 82 5.67 -14.49 5.55
CA TYR A 82 6.26 -14.12 6.83
C TYR A 82 5.31 -13.24 7.66
N ALA A 83 4.72 -12.20 7.07
CA ALA A 83 3.77 -11.31 7.74
C ALA A 83 2.51 -12.06 8.19
N THR A 84 1.97 -12.93 7.34
CA THR A 84 0.80 -13.76 7.69
C THR A 84 1.16 -14.75 8.80
N GLY A 85 2.33 -15.40 8.72
CA GLY A 85 2.81 -16.31 9.76
C GLY A 85 2.97 -15.64 11.11
N MET A 86 3.58 -14.45 11.14
CA MET A 86 3.70 -13.63 12.35
C MET A 86 2.34 -13.18 12.90
N ALA A 87 1.44 -12.70 12.04
CA ALA A 87 0.11 -12.28 12.44
C ALA A 87 -0.68 -13.45 13.05
N MET A 88 -0.62 -14.62 12.42
CA MET A 88 -1.27 -15.82 12.90
C MET A 88 -0.64 -16.32 14.21
N GLU A 89 0.68 -16.28 14.36
CA GLU A 89 1.31 -16.60 15.66
C GLU A 89 0.89 -15.59 16.73
N LYS A 90 0.79 -14.30 16.44
CA LYS A 90 0.34 -13.30 17.44
C LYS A 90 -1.13 -13.50 17.84
N ILE A 91 -1.97 -13.91 16.89
CA ILE A 91 -3.38 -14.22 17.14
C ILE A 91 -3.49 -15.53 17.92
N PHE A 92 -2.90 -16.63 17.45
CA PHE A 92 -3.12 -17.98 17.98
C PHE A 92 -2.09 -18.42 19.03
N ARG A 93 -1.03 -17.63 19.24
CA ARG A 93 0.17 -17.94 20.05
C ARG A 93 0.90 -19.21 19.64
N LYS A 94 0.57 -19.72 18.46
CA LYS A 94 1.15 -20.90 17.85
C LYS A 94 1.27 -20.65 16.36
N LYS A 95 2.30 -21.20 15.77
CA LYS A 95 2.47 -21.19 14.33
C LYS A 95 1.50 -22.18 13.68
N LEU A 96 0.79 -21.72 12.65
CA LEU A 96 -0.12 -22.56 11.85
C LEU A 96 0.64 -23.49 10.91
N TRP A 97 1.82 -23.06 10.48
CA TRP A 97 2.83 -23.82 9.76
C TRP A 97 4.20 -23.53 10.37
N ASP A 98 5.07 -24.53 10.40
CA ASP A 98 6.41 -24.38 10.97
C ASP A 98 7.45 -25.07 10.06
N TYR A 99 8.41 -24.28 9.60
CA TYR A 99 9.55 -24.70 8.81
C TYR A 99 10.86 -24.73 9.61
N SER A 100 10.80 -24.73 10.94
CA SER A 100 11.99 -24.74 11.81
C SER A 100 12.93 -25.93 11.52
N ASP A 101 12.39 -27.06 11.06
CA ASP A 101 13.16 -28.26 10.70
C ASP A 101 13.83 -28.18 9.31
N ILE A 102 13.60 -27.11 8.56
CA ILE A 102 14.15 -26.91 7.21
C ILE A 102 15.35 -25.96 7.30
N LYS A 103 16.44 -26.31 6.61
CA LYS A 103 17.64 -25.46 6.51
C LYS A 103 17.30 -24.09 5.89
N PHE A 104 17.99 -23.05 6.35
CA PHE A 104 17.78 -21.66 5.93
C PHE A 104 16.33 -21.17 6.13
N ASN A 105 15.73 -21.52 7.28
CA ASN A 105 14.45 -20.96 7.70
C ASN A 105 14.62 -19.63 8.45
N LEU A 106 13.60 -18.79 8.36
CA LEU A 106 13.51 -17.51 9.05
C LEU A 106 12.40 -17.58 10.11
N ASN A 107 12.79 -17.75 11.38
CA ASN A 107 11.87 -17.96 12.52
C ASN A 107 10.88 -19.11 12.32
N GLY A 108 11.16 -20.05 11.40
CA GLY A 108 10.24 -21.11 11.00
C GLY A 108 8.99 -20.66 10.23
N TYR A 109 8.85 -19.40 9.82
CA TYR A 109 7.69 -18.97 9.01
C TYR A 109 7.90 -19.09 7.50
N ILE A 110 9.13 -18.83 7.04
CA ILE A 110 9.54 -18.99 5.64
C ILE A 110 10.86 -19.77 5.59
N CYS A 111 11.17 -20.38 4.45
CA CYS A 111 12.48 -21.00 4.21
C CYS A 111 12.92 -20.84 2.76
N ALA A 112 14.23 -20.85 2.53
CA ALA A 112 14.81 -20.60 1.21
C ALA A 112 14.22 -21.47 0.09
N ARG A 113 13.91 -22.75 0.38
CA ARG A 113 13.30 -23.66 -0.61
C ARG A 113 11.94 -23.16 -1.11
N TYR A 114 11.06 -22.69 -0.21
CA TYR A 114 9.75 -22.20 -0.60
C TYR A 114 9.83 -20.78 -1.17
N CYS A 115 10.75 -19.94 -0.69
CA CYS A 115 11.04 -18.64 -1.30
C CYS A 115 11.39 -18.79 -2.80
N LEU A 116 12.27 -19.73 -3.16
CA LEU A 116 12.62 -20.01 -4.56
C LEU A 116 11.42 -20.53 -5.36
N LEU A 117 10.58 -21.37 -4.76
CA LEU A 117 9.35 -21.85 -5.40
C LEU A 117 8.40 -20.68 -5.69
N TRP A 118 8.27 -19.72 -4.77
CA TRP A 118 7.43 -18.54 -5.00
C TRP A 118 7.93 -17.67 -6.14
N GLY A 119 9.25 -17.50 -6.29
CA GLY A 119 9.82 -16.82 -7.47
C GLY A 119 9.49 -17.54 -8.78
N ALA A 120 9.58 -18.86 -8.81
CA ALA A 120 9.22 -19.66 -10.00
C ALA A 120 7.72 -19.58 -10.31
N LEU A 121 6.87 -19.59 -9.27
CA LEU A 121 5.43 -19.40 -9.43
C LEU A 121 5.09 -17.98 -9.90
N ALA A 122 5.86 -16.96 -9.51
CA ALA A 122 5.68 -15.61 -10.02
C ALA A 122 5.93 -15.53 -11.53
N LEU A 123 6.99 -16.19 -12.03
CA LEU A 123 7.24 -16.31 -13.48
C LEU A 123 6.08 -17.00 -14.19
N LEU A 124 5.66 -18.17 -13.69
CA LEU A 124 4.58 -18.95 -14.29
C LEU A 124 3.27 -18.14 -14.31
N THR A 125 2.93 -17.50 -13.19
CA THR A 125 1.67 -16.76 -13.07
C THR A 125 1.66 -15.50 -13.91
N MET A 126 2.73 -14.70 -13.88
CA MET A 126 2.77 -13.41 -14.59
C MET A 126 2.97 -13.56 -16.10
N LEU A 127 3.78 -14.52 -16.55
CA LEU A 127 4.09 -14.68 -17.97
C LEU A 127 3.12 -15.60 -18.71
N VAL A 128 2.43 -16.52 -18.00
CA VAL A 128 1.60 -17.54 -18.63
C VAL A 128 0.18 -17.52 -18.07
N THR A 129 -0.01 -17.79 -16.78
CA THR A 129 -1.34 -18.07 -16.25
C THR A 129 -2.25 -16.84 -16.22
N ASN A 130 -1.76 -15.66 -15.82
CA ASN A 130 -2.55 -14.44 -15.75
C ASN A 130 -3.01 -13.98 -17.14
N PRO A 131 -2.14 -13.88 -18.17
CA PRO A 131 -2.59 -13.58 -19.54
C PRO A 131 -3.67 -14.55 -20.05
N LEU A 132 -3.53 -15.85 -19.79
CA LEU A 132 -4.51 -16.86 -20.19
C LEU A 132 -5.85 -16.70 -19.46
N LEU A 133 -5.82 -16.52 -18.14
CA LEU A 133 -7.01 -16.34 -17.33
C LEU A 133 -7.74 -15.04 -17.67
N CYS A 134 -7.03 -13.92 -17.77
CA CYS A 134 -7.61 -12.64 -18.16
C CYS A 134 -8.14 -12.66 -19.60
N GLY A 135 -7.46 -13.36 -20.52
CA GLY A 135 -7.97 -13.62 -21.85
C GLY A 135 -9.31 -14.37 -21.82
N PHE A 136 -9.44 -15.38 -20.95
CA PHE A 136 -10.70 -16.11 -20.76
C PHE A 136 -11.80 -15.25 -20.14
N PHE A 137 -11.50 -14.44 -19.12
CA PHE A 137 -12.51 -13.62 -18.43
C PHE A 137 -13.13 -12.54 -19.32
N ARG A 138 -12.42 -12.09 -20.36
CA ARG A 138 -12.95 -11.14 -21.35
C ARG A 138 -14.13 -11.68 -22.15
N PHE A 139 -14.31 -13.01 -22.23
CA PHE A 139 -15.48 -13.61 -22.88
C PHE A 139 -16.73 -13.60 -21.99
N ILE A 140 -16.60 -13.30 -20.70
CA ILE A 140 -17.72 -13.32 -19.75
C ILE A 140 -18.38 -11.93 -19.73
N PRO A 141 -19.70 -11.82 -19.98
CA PRO A 141 -20.41 -10.55 -19.94
C PRO A 141 -20.26 -9.83 -18.59
N ARG A 142 -20.05 -8.51 -18.62
CA ARG A 142 -19.82 -7.68 -17.42
C ARG A 142 -20.86 -7.87 -16.31
N PRO A 143 -22.19 -7.95 -16.58
CA PRO A 143 -23.17 -8.16 -15.52
C PRO A 143 -22.99 -9.50 -14.80
N VAL A 144 -22.63 -10.56 -15.54
CA VAL A 144 -22.38 -11.90 -14.99
C VAL A 144 -21.12 -11.86 -14.13
N THR A 145 -20.04 -11.26 -14.62
CA THR A 145 -18.80 -11.07 -13.87
C THR A 145 -19.07 -10.38 -12.53
N LEU A 146 -19.78 -9.25 -12.53
CA LEU A 146 -20.07 -8.51 -11.31
C LEU A 146 -20.96 -9.32 -10.35
N ALA A 147 -22.01 -9.99 -10.85
CA ALA A 147 -22.89 -10.80 -10.03
C ALA A 147 -22.14 -11.96 -9.34
N VAL A 148 -21.29 -12.67 -10.09
CA VAL A 148 -20.48 -13.78 -9.55
C VAL A 148 -19.47 -13.25 -8.53
N GLN A 149 -18.76 -12.17 -8.83
CA GLN A 149 -17.76 -11.60 -7.94
C GLN A 149 -18.36 -11.09 -6.62
N TRP A 150 -19.47 -10.36 -6.66
CA TRP A 150 -20.15 -9.89 -5.46
C TRP A 150 -20.71 -11.05 -4.62
N THR A 151 -21.26 -12.08 -5.27
CA THR A 151 -21.74 -13.28 -4.58
C THR A 151 -20.58 -14.01 -3.91
N ALA A 152 -19.47 -14.25 -4.63
CA ALA A 152 -18.30 -14.92 -4.10
C ALA A 152 -17.66 -14.13 -2.95
N ALA A 153 -17.58 -12.79 -3.08
CA ALA A 153 -17.10 -11.91 -2.02
C ALA A 153 -18.00 -11.96 -0.78
N GLY A 154 -19.32 -11.91 -0.96
CA GLY A 154 -20.28 -12.03 0.13
C GLY A 154 -20.17 -13.37 0.86
N LEU A 155 -20.07 -14.48 0.12
CA LEU A 155 -19.89 -15.82 0.69
C LEU A 155 -18.58 -15.95 1.46
N LEU A 156 -17.47 -15.46 0.90
CA LEU A 156 -16.17 -15.47 1.58
C LEU A 156 -16.20 -14.59 2.84
N ALA A 157 -16.85 -13.43 2.81
CA ALA A 157 -17.00 -12.57 3.97
C ALA A 157 -17.79 -13.27 5.09
N LEU A 158 -18.92 -13.90 4.77
CA LEU A 158 -19.71 -14.69 5.72
C LEU A 158 -18.89 -15.85 6.31
N ASP A 159 -18.13 -16.57 5.49
CA ASP A 159 -17.27 -17.66 5.93
C ASP A 159 -16.13 -17.17 6.84
N PHE A 160 -15.52 -16.03 6.51
CA PHE A 160 -14.52 -15.41 7.36
C PHE A 160 -15.12 -14.99 8.71
N ILE A 161 -16.30 -14.36 8.72
CA ILE A 161 -17.02 -13.96 9.94
C ILE A 161 -17.33 -15.18 10.81
N THR A 162 -17.88 -16.25 10.23
CA THR A 162 -18.18 -17.49 10.98
C THR A 162 -16.93 -18.16 11.52
N THR A 163 -15.85 -18.19 10.76
CA THR A 163 -14.54 -18.71 11.19
C THR A 163 -13.95 -17.87 12.32
N ALA A 164 -13.98 -16.55 12.20
CA ALA A 164 -13.50 -15.62 13.22
C ALA A 164 -14.31 -15.75 14.52
N MET A 165 -15.65 -15.81 14.44
CA MET A 165 -16.52 -16.05 15.59
C MET A 165 -16.21 -17.39 16.27
N ALA A 166 -16.00 -18.45 15.50
CA ALA A 166 -15.65 -19.76 16.04
C ALA A 166 -14.33 -19.73 16.82
N VAL A 167 -13.32 -19.05 16.29
CA VAL A 167 -12.00 -18.85 16.92
C VAL A 167 -12.11 -17.99 18.18
N LEU A 168 -12.84 -16.86 18.12
CA LEU A 168 -13.05 -15.99 19.28
C LEU A 168 -13.77 -16.74 20.40
N ASN A 169 -14.79 -17.52 20.06
CA ASN A 169 -15.51 -18.32 21.04
C ASN A 169 -14.61 -19.41 21.67
N MET A 170 -13.72 -20.04 20.90
CA MET A 170 -12.70 -20.95 21.47
C MET A 170 -11.81 -20.24 22.50
N LYS A 171 -11.33 -19.03 22.19
CA LYS A 171 -10.46 -18.25 23.08
C LYS A 171 -11.18 -17.77 24.34
N ILE A 172 -12.40 -17.27 24.21
CA ILE A 172 -13.22 -16.84 25.35
C ILE A 172 -13.48 -18.05 26.27
N THR A 173 -13.84 -19.19 25.68
CA THR A 173 -14.05 -20.44 26.42
C THR A 173 -12.75 -20.88 27.11
N ALA A 174 -11.62 -20.88 26.40
CA ALA A 174 -10.33 -21.21 26.97
C ALA A 174 -9.93 -20.27 28.12
N ARG A 175 -10.22 -18.97 27.99
CA ARG A 175 -9.97 -17.99 29.05
C ARG A 175 -10.84 -18.22 30.29
N ARG A 176 -12.14 -18.47 30.12
CA ARG A 176 -13.03 -18.84 31.23
C ARG A 176 -12.56 -20.10 31.95
N LEU A 177 -12.13 -21.10 31.19
CA LEU A 177 -11.56 -22.35 31.75
C LEU A 177 -10.19 -22.13 32.42
N ALA A 178 -9.44 -21.11 32.02
CA ALA A 178 -8.19 -20.75 32.66
C ALA A 178 -8.41 -20.03 34.00
N GLU A 179 -9.42 -19.15 34.07
CA GLU A 179 -9.79 -18.36 35.26
C GLU A 179 -10.51 -19.19 36.34
N LEU A 180 -11.28 -20.20 35.94
CA LEU A 180 -11.85 -21.15 36.88
C LEU A 180 -10.74 -22.05 37.47
N SER A 181 -10.56 -21.99 38.78
CA SER A 181 -9.79 -23.00 39.52
C SER A 181 -10.37 -24.39 39.21
N ALA A 182 -9.53 -25.43 39.25
CA ALA A 182 -9.71 -26.74 38.59
C ALA A 182 -10.99 -27.57 38.91
N GLY A 183 -11.99 -27.02 39.61
CA GLY A 183 -13.17 -27.72 40.11
C GLY A 183 -14.40 -27.82 39.21
N MET A 184 -14.55 -27.03 38.12
CA MET A 184 -15.78 -27.09 37.30
C MET A 184 -15.51 -27.21 35.80
N ARG A 185 -15.10 -28.42 35.38
CA ARG A 185 -14.99 -28.81 33.95
C ARG A 185 -16.35 -29.06 33.26
N GLN A 186 -17.46 -29.10 34.01
CA GLN A 186 -18.71 -29.70 33.54
C GLN A 186 -19.75 -28.70 32.99
N THR A 187 -19.71 -27.43 33.41
CA THR A 187 -20.74 -26.43 33.05
C THR A 187 -20.51 -25.70 31.72
N SER A 188 -19.32 -25.79 31.12
CA SER A 188 -19.00 -25.10 29.85
C SER A 188 -19.59 -25.79 28.60
N ARG A 189 -20.15 -27.00 28.71
CA ARG A 189 -20.71 -27.73 27.55
C ARG A 189 -22.04 -27.17 27.03
N LEU A 190 -22.66 -26.23 27.75
CA LEU A 190 -24.03 -25.76 27.45
C LEU A 190 -24.10 -24.55 26.51
N LEU A 191 -22.97 -23.94 26.13
CA LEU A 191 -22.91 -22.75 25.28
C LEU A 191 -22.19 -23.01 23.94
N GLU A 192 -22.32 -24.21 23.39
CA GLU A 192 -21.77 -24.52 22.07
C GLU A 192 -22.87 -24.35 21.01
N ASN A 193 -22.91 -23.16 20.38
CA ASN A 193 -23.77 -22.93 19.22
C ASN A 193 -23.43 -23.96 18.12
N ARG A 194 -24.43 -24.74 17.67
CA ARG A 194 -24.27 -25.79 16.64
C ARG A 194 -23.57 -25.29 15.37
N LEU A 195 -23.80 -24.03 14.98
CA LEU A 195 -23.15 -23.36 13.85
C LEU A 195 -21.62 -23.28 14.02
N THR A 196 -21.14 -22.93 15.21
CA THR A 196 -19.70 -22.82 15.48
C THR A 196 -19.04 -24.16 15.79
N ALA A 197 -19.79 -25.15 16.29
CA ALA A 197 -19.24 -26.44 16.70
C ALA A 197 -18.57 -27.20 15.52
N GLY A 198 -19.18 -27.17 14.34
CA GLY A 198 -18.63 -27.79 13.13
C GLY A 198 -17.30 -27.16 12.69
N VAL A 199 -17.27 -25.82 12.65
CA VAL A 199 -16.07 -25.03 12.33
C VAL A 199 -14.97 -25.27 13.36
N GLN A 200 -15.33 -25.33 14.63
CA GLN A 200 -14.39 -25.59 15.72
C GLN A 200 -13.73 -26.96 15.60
N LYS A 201 -14.51 -28.01 15.33
CA LYS A 201 -14.00 -29.37 15.11
C LYS A 201 -13.08 -29.44 13.89
N ARG A 202 -13.43 -28.74 12.80
CA ARG A 202 -12.58 -28.63 11.60
C ARG A 202 -11.24 -27.97 11.93
N MET A 203 -11.28 -26.82 12.60
CA MET A 203 -10.09 -26.03 12.96
C MET A 203 -9.11 -26.84 13.81
N GLN A 204 -9.60 -27.61 14.79
CA GLN A 204 -8.74 -28.48 15.60
C GLN A 204 -8.12 -29.63 14.80
N LYS A 205 -8.85 -30.20 13.83
CA LYS A 205 -8.33 -31.24 12.93
C LYS A 205 -7.25 -30.68 12.00
N SER A 206 -7.45 -29.47 11.50
CA SER A 206 -6.53 -28.81 10.56
C SER A 206 -5.29 -28.25 11.25
N PHE A 207 -5.46 -27.69 12.45
CA PHE A 207 -4.42 -27.07 13.25
C PHE A 207 -4.47 -27.59 14.70
N PRO A 208 -3.86 -28.77 14.97
CA PRO A 208 -3.87 -29.37 16.30
C PRO A 208 -3.26 -28.49 17.39
N SER A 209 -2.36 -27.57 17.02
CA SER A 209 -1.72 -26.61 17.92
C SER A 209 -2.70 -25.61 18.56
N ILE A 210 -3.90 -25.43 17.99
CA ILE A 210 -4.93 -24.48 18.48
C ILE A 210 -6.03 -25.22 19.25
N SER A 211 -5.76 -26.40 19.81
CA SER A 211 -6.75 -27.09 20.62
C SER A 211 -7.13 -26.26 21.86
N LYS A 212 -8.38 -26.39 22.33
CA LYS A 212 -8.88 -25.64 23.51
C LYS A 212 -7.97 -25.87 24.71
N ASP A 213 -7.52 -27.10 24.95
CA ASP A 213 -6.65 -27.45 26.07
C ASP A 213 -5.27 -26.80 25.95
N THR A 214 -4.70 -26.75 24.74
CA THR A 214 -3.41 -26.08 24.49
C THR A 214 -3.51 -24.57 24.74
N LEU A 215 -4.62 -23.94 24.33
CA LEU A 215 -4.86 -22.52 24.59
C LEU A 215 -5.05 -22.23 26.08
N VAL A 216 -5.76 -23.09 26.82
CA VAL A 216 -5.92 -22.95 28.29
C VAL A 216 -4.56 -23.02 29.00
N ALA A 217 -3.73 -23.99 28.64
CA ALA A 217 -2.40 -24.16 29.23
C ALA A 217 -1.52 -22.92 28.98
N ASP A 218 -1.54 -22.39 27.75
CA ASP A 218 -0.78 -21.19 27.38
C ASP A 218 -1.27 -19.93 28.10
N LEU A 219 -2.59 -19.77 28.24
CA LEU A 219 -3.18 -18.65 28.98
C LEU A 219 -2.78 -18.66 30.46
N LYS A 220 -2.73 -19.85 31.10
CA LYS A 220 -2.29 -20.00 32.49
C LYS A 220 -0.81 -19.66 32.67
N ALA A 221 0.05 -20.13 31.77
CA ALA A 221 1.48 -19.80 31.82
C ALA A 221 1.71 -18.29 31.70
N HIS A 222 1.00 -17.62 30.79
CA HIS A 222 1.15 -16.18 30.59
C HIS A 222 0.42 -15.31 31.63
N SER A 223 -0.67 -15.75 32.27
CA SER A 223 -1.26 -14.95 33.36
C SER A 223 -0.28 -14.79 34.53
N VAL A 224 0.57 -15.79 34.75
CA VAL A 224 1.65 -15.74 35.76
C VAL A 224 2.76 -14.78 35.32
N GLU A 225 3.19 -14.80 34.06
CA GLU A 225 4.21 -13.87 33.55
C GLU A 225 3.72 -12.41 33.42
N ALA A 226 2.45 -12.20 33.05
CA ALA A 226 1.88 -10.87 32.83
C ALA A 226 1.75 -10.07 34.12
N GLY A 227 1.48 -10.73 35.25
CA GLY A 227 1.47 -10.10 36.58
C GLY A 227 2.82 -9.49 36.99
N VAL A 228 3.92 -9.87 36.32
CA VAL A 228 5.27 -9.36 36.57
C VAL A 228 5.68 -8.25 35.58
N LYS A 229 5.19 -8.27 34.34
CA LYS A 229 5.62 -7.38 33.23
C LYS A 229 4.84 -6.07 33.09
N ASP A 230 3.67 -5.92 33.69
CA ASP A 230 2.74 -4.79 33.41
C ASP A 230 3.18 -3.41 33.97
N LYS A 231 4.45 -3.26 34.40
CA LYS A 231 4.97 -2.01 34.97
C LYS A 231 5.52 -1.03 33.94
N VAL A 232 5.94 -1.48 32.76
CA VAL A 232 6.65 -0.64 31.77
C VAL A 232 5.82 -0.42 30.52
N PHE A 233 5.72 0.83 30.06
CA PHE A 233 4.95 1.15 28.85
C PHE A 233 5.66 0.61 27.61
N ALA A 234 4.90 -0.09 26.76
CA ALA A 234 5.32 -0.51 25.44
C ALA A 234 6.60 -1.40 25.40
N GLU A 235 6.90 -2.18 26.44
CA GLU A 235 8.09 -3.05 26.50
C GLU A 235 8.29 -3.89 25.22
N GLY A 236 9.54 -3.93 24.73
CA GLY A 236 9.92 -4.68 23.54
C GLY A 236 9.23 -4.19 22.26
N CYS A 237 8.96 -5.09 21.31
CA CYS A 237 8.27 -4.77 20.05
C CYS A 237 6.75 -4.91 20.18
N SER A 238 6.16 -4.12 21.05
CA SER A 238 4.70 -4.07 21.28
C SER A 238 3.96 -3.22 20.23
N PHE A 239 2.63 -3.32 20.18
CA PHE A 239 1.81 -2.49 19.29
C PHE A 239 2.04 -0.98 19.56
N TYR A 240 1.98 -0.57 20.82
CA TYR A 240 2.21 0.81 21.21
C TYR A 240 3.64 1.27 20.92
N LYS A 241 4.64 0.38 21.02
CA LYS A 241 6.01 0.71 20.59
C LYS A 241 6.05 1.07 19.12
N LEU A 242 5.45 0.24 18.27
CA LEU A 242 5.43 0.45 16.82
C LEU A 242 4.67 1.73 16.45
N VAL A 243 3.55 2.02 17.14
CA VAL A 243 2.81 3.27 16.97
C VAL A 243 3.67 4.48 17.35
N SER A 244 4.34 4.44 18.51
CA SER A 244 5.25 5.53 18.90
C SER A 244 6.40 5.72 17.92
N LEU A 245 7.02 4.62 17.45
CA LEU A 245 8.08 4.68 16.44
C LEU A 245 7.58 5.19 15.08
N PHE A 246 6.34 4.88 14.70
CA PHE A 246 5.70 5.44 13.52
C PHE A 246 5.61 6.96 13.61
N PHE A 247 5.08 7.51 14.71
CA PHE A 247 4.94 8.97 14.85
C PHE A 247 6.28 9.69 14.95
N ILE A 248 7.22 9.14 15.73
CA ILE A 248 8.57 9.69 15.86
C ILE A 248 9.29 9.63 14.52
N GLY A 249 9.23 8.49 13.83
CA GLY A 249 9.84 8.30 12.51
C GLY A 249 9.23 9.20 11.45
N ALA A 250 7.90 9.38 11.46
CA ALA A 250 7.21 10.26 10.53
C ALA A 250 7.63 11.73 10.70
N PHE A 251 7.73 12.17 11.96
CA PHE A 251 8.16 13.53 12.29
C PHE A 251 9.64 13.78 11.96
N LEU A 252 10.53 12.89 12.42
CA LEU A 252 11.97 13.02 12.15
C LEU A 252 12.31 12.85 10.67
N GLY A 253 11.58 11.98 9.97
CA GLY A 253 11.72 11.78 8.53
C GLY A 253 11.37 13.04 7.74
N ASP A 254 10.23 13.64 8.03
CA ASP A 254 9.80 14.92 7.42
C ASP A 254 10.85 16.03 7.62
N ILE A 255 11.36 16.18 8.85
CA ILE A 255 12.43 17.15 9.15
C ILE A 255 13.70 16.83 8.37
N THR A 256 14.10 15.55 8.34
CA THR A 256 15.33 15.12 7.66
C THR A 256 15.24 15.42 6.16
N GLU A 257 14.09 15.13 5.55
CA GLU A 257 13.85 15.37 4.13
C GLU A 257 13.74 16.86 3.80
N THR A 258 13.12 17.65 4.68
CA THR A 258 13.04 19.11 4.56
C THR A 258 14.42 19.75 4.63
N ILE A 259 15.27 19.32 5.58
CA ILE A 259 16.66 19.78 5.70
C ILE A 259 17.47 19.35 4.46
N PHE A 260 17.35 18.09 4.05
CA PHE A 260 18.04 17.60 2.86
C PHE A 260 17.68 18.43 1.63
N CYS A 261 16.39 18.68 1.40
CA CYS A 261 15.92 19.47 0.27
C CYS A 261 16.44 20.91 0.33
N LEU A 262 16.43 21.53 1.51
CA LEU A 262 17.00 22.87 1.69
C LEU A 262 18.49 22.90 1.34
N LEU A 263 19.26 21.89 1.76
CA LEU A 263 20.69 21.80 1.49
C LEU A 263 21.01 21.53 0.01
N THR A 264 20.18 20.74 -0.68
CA THR A 264 20.45 20.36 -2.08
C THR A 264 19.89 21.34 -3.10
N THR A 265 18.73 21.95 -2.83
CA THR A 265 18.03 22.84 -3.76
C THR A 265 18.11 24.31 -3.39
N GLY A 266 18.49 24.62 -2.15
CA GLY A 266 18.43 25.99 -1.60
C GLY A 266 17.01 26.46 -1.27
N ILE A 267 15.97 25.67 -1.56
CA ILE A 267 14.57 26.04 -1.37
C ILE A 267 14.01 25.27 -0.17
N LEU A 268 13.43 26.02 0.77
CA LEU A 268 12.67 25.43 1.87
C LEU A 268 11.30 25.00 1.37
N MET A 269 11.08 23.69 1.28
CA MET A 269 9.80 23.14 0.86
C MET A 269 9.29 22.08 1.85
N SER A 270 7.98 22.02 2.02
CA SER A 270 7.33 20.99 2.84
C SER A 270 7.55 19.62 2.23
N ARG A 271 7.95 18.64 3.05
CA ARG A 271 8.03 17.22 2.68
C ARG A 271 6.96 16.38 3.39
N SER A 272 5.91 17.06 3.85
CA SER A 272 4.84 16.41 4.59
C SER A 272 3.90 15.63 3.71
N SER A 273 3.51 14.45 4.20
CA SER A 273 2.51 13.62 3.52
C SER A 273 1.08 14.07 3.82
N VAL A 274 0.87 14.84 4.88
CA VAL A 274 -0.45 15.22 5.40
C VAL A 274 -0.56 16.73 5.62
N VAL A 275 -1.79 17.24 5.58
CA VAL A 275 -2.07 18.69 5.65
C VAL A 275 -1.90 19.30 7.03
N TYR A 276 -1.92 18.48 8.10
CA TYR A 276 -1.68 18.93 9.47
C TYR A 276 -0.43 18.30 10.08
N GLY A 277 0.55 19.16 10.39
CA GLY A 277 1.79 18.81 11.07
C GLY A 277 2.82 18.17 10.14
N PRO A 278 4.12 18.26 10.48
CA PRO A 278 5.22 17.75 9.66
C PRO A 278 5.36 16.24 9.86
N PHE A 279 4.53 15.45 9.16
CA PHE A 279 4.57 13.99 9.22
C PHE A 279 4.74 13.38 7.83
N SER A 280 5.84 12.65 7.64
CA SER A 280 6.01 11.78 6.48
C SER A 280 5.53 10.36 6.79
N ILE A 281 4.43 9.96 6.17
CA ILE A 281 3.83 8.63 6.37
C ILE A 281 4.80 7.53 5.90
N VAL A 282 5.55 7.80 4.83
CA VAL A 282 6.56 6.88 4.30
C VAL A 282 7.65 6.64 5.35
N TRP A 283 8.28 7.68 5.88
CA TRP A 283 9.30 7.50 6.91
C TRP A 283 8.76 6.82 8.18
N GLY A 284 7.55 7.20 8.63
CA GLY A 284 6.91 6.58 9.79
C GLY A 284 6.68 5.07 9.60
N LEU A 285 6.11 4.67 8.46
CA LEU A 285 5.90 3.26 8.13
C LEU A 285 7.23 2.52 7.97
N GLY A 286 8.22 3.13 7.32
CA GLY A 286 9.57 2.57 7.18
C GLY A 286 10.18 2.21 8.53
N CYS A 287 10.21 3.15 9.49
CA CYS A 287 10.72 2.93 10.84
C CYS A 287 9.95 1.82 11.59
N ALA A 288 8.61 1.85 11.53
CA ALA A 288 7.78 0.88 12.22
C ALA A 288 7.89 -0.53 11.63
N LEU A 289 7.81 -0.67 10.30
CA LEU A 289 7.89 -1.95 9.60
C LEU A 289 9.28 -2.55 9.67
N LEU A 290 10.34 -1.76 9.48
CA LEU A 290 11.72 -2.21 9.65
C LEU A 290 11.92 -2.78 11.06
N THR A 291 11.43 -2.06 12.09
CA THR A 291 11.47 -2.56 13.47
C THR A 291 10.67 -3.85 13.61
N LEU A 292 9.42 -3.89 13.13
CA LEU A 292 8.56 -5.07 13.23
C LEU A 292 9.21 -6.32 12.61
N PHE A 293 9.78 -6.20 11.41
CA PHE A 293 10.37 -7.33 10.69
C PHE A 293 11.74 -7.74 11.25
N LEU A 294 12.58 -6.77 11.65
CA LEU A 294 13.97 -7.04 12.05
C LEU A 294 14.22 -7.07 13.56
N TYR A 295 13.24 -6.72 14.41
CA TYR A 295 13.43 -6.67 15.86
C TYR A 295 13.92 -8.00 16.46
N ARG A 296 13.44 -9.15 15.94
CA ARG A 296 13.88 -10.48 16.38
C ARG A 296 15.35 -10.76 16.00
N TYR A 297 15.90 -10.01 15.05
CA TYR A 297 17.26 -10.13 14.52
C TYR A 297 18.21 -9.03 14.97
N ARG A 298 17.75 -8.07 15.80
CA ARG A 298 18.56 -6.92 16.24
C ARG A 298 19.90 -7.28 16.90
N ASN A 299 20.01 -8.47 17.48
CA ASN A 299 21.23 -8.98 18.13
C ASN A 299 22.13 -9.79 17.18
N LYS A 300 21.74 -10.00 15.92
CA LYS A 300 22.60 -10.62 14.91
C LYS A 300 23.71 -9.66 14.48
N SER A 301 24.64 -10.17 13.68
CA SER A 301 25.75 -9.39 13.12
C SER A 301 25.26 -8.28 12.21
N ASP A 302 26.05 -7.21 12.13
CA ASP A 302 25.71 -6.02 11.34
C ASP A 302 25.56 -6.36 9.85
N ARG A 303 26.37 -7.29 9.34
CA ARG A 303 26.26 -7.82 7.97
C ARG A 303 24.89 -8.44 7.70
N TYR A 304 24.34 -9.18 8.66
CA TYR A 304 23.02 -9.79 8.51
C TYR A 304 21.92 -8.73 8.45
N ILE A 305 21.98 -7.75 9.34
CA ILE A 305 21.01 -6.64 9.39
C ILE A 305 21.12 -5.78 8.13
N PHE A 306 22.34 -5.50 7.68
CA PHE A 306 22.60 -4.78 6.44
C PHE A 306 21.95 -5.48 5.25
N MET A 307 22.23 -6.77 5.04
CA MET A 307 21.64 -7.51 3.90
C MET A 307 20.11 -7.59 3.97
N ALA A 308 19.56 -7.80 5.17
CA ALA A 308 18.11 -7.82 5.35
C ALA A 308 17.49 -6.43 5.14
N GLY A 309 18.16 -5.37 5.60
CA GLY A 309 17.79 -3.98 5.39
C GLY A 309 17.84 -3.55 3.93
N THR A 310 18.86 -4.00 3.19
CA THR A 310 18.98 -3.73 1.75
C THR A 310 17.80 -4.30 0.98
N LEU A 311 17.40 -5.55 1.27
CA LEU A 311 16.28 -6.20 0.60
C LEU A 311 14.92 -5.63 1.04
N LEU A 312 14.71 -5.48 2.35
CA LEU A 312 13.45 -4.97 2.88
C LEU A 312 13.24 -3.49 2.58
N GLY A 313 14.30 -2.69 2.59
CA GLY A 313 14.27 -1.28 2.25
C GLY A 313 13.99 -1.07 0.76
N GLY A 314 14.68 -1.81 -0.12
CA GLY A 314 14.36 -1.80 -1.56
C GLY A 314 12.93 -2.26 -1.85
N ALA A 315 12.44 -3.31 -1.17
CA ALA A 315 11.04 -3.73 -1.30
C ALA A 315 10.07 -2.66 -0.81
N TYR A 316 10.37 -2.04 0.33
CA TYR A 316 9.56 -1.01 0.94
C TYR A 316 9.44 0.21 0.01
N GLU A 317 10.56 0.67 -0.53
CA GLU A 317 10.62 1.77 -1.48
C GLU A 317 9.86 1.44 -2.76
N TYR A 318 10.09 0.27 -3.36
CA TYR A 318 9.35 -0.14 -4.56
C TYR A 318 7.83 -0.15 -4.33
N VAL A 319 7.39 -0.74 -3.21
CA VAL A 319 5.96 -0.80 -2.85
C VAL A 319 5.39 0.60 -2.64
N CYS A 320 6.13 1.51 -2.00
CA CYS A 320 5.71 2.89 -1.83
C CYS A 320 5.59 3.63 -3.17
N SER A 321 6.53 3.47 -4.08
CA SER A 321 6.48 4.07 -5.42
C SER A 321 5.26 3.61 -6.21
N VAL A 322 4.98 2.30 -6.25
CA VAL A 322 3.78 1.77 -6.92
C VAL A 322 2.51 2.25 -6.20
N PHE A 323 2.49 2.27 -4.86
CA PHE A 323 1.34 2.74 -4.11
C PHE A 323 1.01 4.21 -4.39
N THR A 324 2.00 5.10 -4.39
CA THR A 324 1.77 6.53 -4.61
C THR A 324 1.28 6.81 -6.01
N GLU A 325 1.76 6.07 -7.01
CA GLU A 325 1.25 6.18 -8.36
C GLU A 325 -0.20 5.70 -8.46
N LEU A 326 -0.53 4.55 -7.86
CA LEU A 326 -1.89 4.01 -7.92
C LEU A 326 -2.92 4.89 -7.21
N VAL A 327 -2.53 5.55 -6.11
CA VAL A 327 -3.44 6.32 -5.27
C VAL A 327 -3.47 7.80 -5.64
N PHE A 328 -2.33 8.38 -6.00
CA PHE A 328 -2.17 9.81 -6.25
C PHE A 328 -1.82 10.14 -7.70
N GLY A 329 -1.65 9.13 -8.57
CA GLY A 329 -1.22 9.34 -9.95
C GLY A 329 0.23 9.84 -10.08
N THR A 330 1.02 9.80 -9.01
CA THR A 330 2.36 10.41 -8.98
C THR A 330 3.42 9.49 -8.40
N VAL A 331 4.63 9.57 -8.96
CA VAL A 331 5.82 8.89 -8.44
C VAL A 331 6.69 9.93 -7.73
N PHE A 332 6.98 9.73 -6.45
CA PHE A 332 7.69 10.71 -5.63
C PHE A 332 9.21 10.78 -5.87
N TRP A 333 9.78 9.78 -6.52
CA TRP A 333 11.20 9.71 -6.87
C TRP A 333 11.41 8.92 -8.15
N ASP A 334 12.38 9.33 -8.97
CA ASP A 334 12.74 8.65 -10.21
C ASP A 334 14.24 8.33 -10.26
N TYR A 335 14.55 7.06 -10.45
CA TYR A 335 15.89 6.50 -10.56
C TYR A 335 16.22 6.01 -11.98
N SER A 336 15.43 6.36 -12.99
CA SER A 336 15.63 5.90 -14.39
C SER A 336 17.04 6.23 -14.92
N GLY A 337 17.63 7.33 -14.47
CA GLY A 337 19.01 7.73 -14.83
C GLY A 337 20.13 6.97 -14.11
N PHE A 338 19.83 6.08 -13.17
CA PHE A 338 20.82 5.36 -12.37
C PHE A 338 21.02 3.93 -12.86
N ALA A 339 22.25 3.42 -12.73
CA ALA A 339 22.56 2.02 -13.03
C ALA A 339 21.83 1.06 -12.07
N PHE A 340 21.47 -0.12 -12.56
CA PHE A 340 20.72 -1.14 -11.81
C PHE A 340 19.42 -0.62 -11.19
N ASN A 341 18.73 0.28 -11.91
CA ASN A 341 17.38 0.68 -11.56
C ASN A 341 16.36 -0.38 -11.98
N LEU A 342 15.20 -0.37 -11.32
CA LEU A 342 14.09 -1.26 -11.60
C LEU A 342 12.84 -0.44 -11.87
N GLY A 343 12.50 -0.27 -13.16
CA GLY A 343 11.38 0.56 -13.61
C GLY A 343 11.48 2.03 -13.17
N GLY A 344 12.68 2.55 -12.93
CA GLY A 344 12.89 3.86 -12.32
C GLY A 344 12.47 3.99 -10.84
N ARG A 345 11.88 2.95 -10.23
CA ARG A 345 11.29 3.04 -8.87
C ARG A 345 12.26 2.83 -7.74
N ILE A 346 13.25 1.98 -7.96
CA ILE A 346 14.34 1.70 -7.01
C ILE A 346 15.62 1.53 -7.79
N ASN A 347 16.75 1.62 -7.11
CA ASN A 347 18.04 1.21 -7.65
C ASN A 347 18.90 0.55 -6.57
N LEU A 348 19.89 -0.22 -7.00
CA LEU A 348 20.72 -1.03 -6.10
C LEU A 348 21.56 -0.18 -5.13
N LEU A 349 22.03 1.00 -5.52
CA LEU A 349 22.82 1.88 -4.65
C LEU A 349 21.99 2.36 -3.45
N TYR A 350 20.77 2.83 -3.70
CA TYR A 350 19.88 3.28 -2.64
C TYR A 350 19.36 2.13 -1.78
N CYS A 351 19.22 0.92 -2.34
CA CYS A 351 19.02 -0.29 -1.54
C CYS A 351 20.15 -0.48 -0.51
N PHE A 352 21.42 -0.26 -0.88
CA PHE A 352 22.51 -0.34 0.10
C PHE A 352 22.43 0.76 1.18
N PHE A 353 21.99 1.97 0.83
CA PHE A 353 21.73 3.00 1.85
C PHE A 353 20.65 2.57 2.84
N TRP A 354 19.59 1.90 2.39
CA TRP A 354 18.62 1.28 3.29
C TRP A 354 19.25 0.21 4.19
N GLY A 355 20.19 -0.58 3.67
CA GLY A 355 20.97 -1.53 4.48
C GLY A 355 21.75 -0.84 5.60
N ILE A 356 22.43 0.26 5.30
CA ILE A 356 23.16 1.07 6.30
C ILE A 356 22.16 1.66 7.31
N ALA A 357 21.09 2.27 6.82
CA ALA A 357 20.03 2.85 7.65
C ALA A 357 19.43 1.81 8.60
N ALA A 358 19.26 0.55 8.16
CA ALA A 358 18.76 -0.52 9.01
C ALA A 358 19.71 -0.88 10.16
N VAL A 359 21.02 -0.91 9.90
CA VAL A 359 22.04 -1.14 10.93
C VAL A 359 22.05 0.01 11.94
N VAL A 360 22.14 1.25 11.45
CA VAL A 360 22.13 2.45 12.30
C VAL A 360 20.84 2.53 13.11
N TRP A 361 19.69 2.26 12.48
CA TRP A 361 18.40 2.25 13.15
C TRP A 361 18.37 1.22 14.27
N LEU A 362 18.67 -0.06 14.02
CA LEU A 362 18.52 -1.10 15.03
C LEU A 362 19.60 -1.09 16.12
N LYS A 363 20.82 -0.66 15.79
CA LYS A 363 21.96 -0.69 16.73
C LYS A 363 22.13 0.61 17.51
N MET A 364 21.73 1.75 16.95
CA MET A 364 21.95 3.06 17.57
C MET A 364 20.64 3.77 17.92
N ILE A 365 19.75 4.00 16.95
CA ILE A 365 18.58 4.86 17.14
C ILE A 365 17.48 4.15 17.95
N TYR A 366 17.12 2.92 17.56
CA TYR A 366 16.06 2.13 18.19
C TYR A 366 16.28 1.91 19.69
N PRO A 367 17.48 1.51 20.19
CA PRO A 367 17.68 1.34 21.62
C PRO A 367 17.44 2.62 22.43
N LEU A 368 17.88 3.77 21.89
CA LEU A 368 17.67 5.08 22.52
C LEU A 368 16.19 5.44 22.55
N LEU A 369 15.51 5.40 21.40
CA LEU A 369 14.07 5.69 21.30
C LEU A 369 13.24 4.72 22.14
N SER A 370 13.58 3.43 22.13
CA SER A 370 12.90 2.41 22.92
C SER A 370 12.98 2.73 24.41
N GLY A 371 14.16 3.12 24.90
CA GLY A 371 14.35 3.52 26.30
C GLY A 371 13.64 4.81 26.67
N LEU A 372 13.51 5.77 25.75
CA LEU A 372 12.70 6.97 25.97
C LEU A 372 11.20 6.66 26.03
N ILE A 373 10.71 5.83 25.11
CA ILE A 373 9.30 5.43 25.06
C ILE A 373 8.92 4.66 26.34
N GLU A 374 9.78 3.75 26.81
CA GLU A 374 9.51 2.93 28.01
C GLU A 374 9.41 3.74 29.31
N LYS A 375 9.93 4.97 29.35
CA LYS A 375 9.79 5.88 30.49
C LYS A 375 8.41 6.52 30.61
N ILE A 376 7.59 6.46 29.56
CA ILE A 376 6.26 7.08 29.57
C ILE A 376 5.35 6.31 30.53
N PRO A 377 4.54 7.00 31.37
CA PRO A 377 3.57 6.32 32.24
C PRO A 377 2.59 5.45 31.42
N PRO A 378 2.38 4.16 31.74
CA PRO A 378 1.62 3.24 30.88
C PRO A 378 0.21 3.68 30.53
N ARG A 379 -0.52 4.31 31.47
CA ARG A 379 -1.88 4.82 31.21
C ARG A 379 -1.85 6.02 30.25
N ALA A 380 -1.00 6.99 30.52
CA ALA A 380 -0.84 8.18 29.68
C ALA A 380 -0.37 7.81 28.28
N GLY A 381 0.62 6.93 28.16
CA GLY A 381 1.15 6.48 26.87
C GLY A 381 0.10 5.80 25.99
N LYS A 382 -0.77 4.96 26.58
CA LYS A 382 -1.89 4.33 25.86
C LYS A 382 -2.90 5.36 25.36
N ILE A 383 -3.28 6.31 26.21
CA ILE A 383 -4.24 7.37 25.85
C ILE A 383 -3.67 8.23 24.73
N VAL A 384 -2.44 8.74 24.90
CA VAL A 384 -1.77 9.59 23.91
C VAL A 384 -1.63 8.85 22.57
N CYS A 385 -1.16 7.60 22.56
CA CYS A 385 -1.06 6.84 21.32
C CYS A 385 -2.41 6.64 20.63
N ASN A 386 -3.47 6.33 21.38
CA ASN A 386 -4.81 6.17 20.82
C ASN A 386 -5.33 7.50 20.22
N CYS A 387 -5.14 8.63 20.92
CA CYS A 387 -5.51 9.95 20.40
C CYS A 387 -4.72 10.29 19.13
N MET A 388 -3.41 10.03 19.12
CA MET A 388 -2.56 10.25 17.95
C MET A 388 -2.98 9.39 16.75
N ILE A 389 -3.36 8.12 16.97
CA ILE A 389 -3.91 7.25 15.93
C ILE A 389 -5.17 7.87 15.32
N VAL A 390 -6.13 8.30 16.15
CA VAL A 390 -7.37 8.93 15.67
C VAL A 390 -7.08 10.20 14.90
N PHE A 391 -6.18 11.05 15.42
CA PHE A 391 -5.72 12.26 14.74
C PHE A 391 -5.13 11.94 13.36
N MET A 392 -4.22 10.96 13.27
CA MET A 392 -3.58 10.62 12.01
C MET A 392 -4.56 10.04 10.98
N ILE A 393 -5.53 9.22 11.42
CA ILE A 393 -6.59 8.71 10.54
C ILE A 393 -7.40 9.87 9.96
N PHE A 394 -7.86 10.79 10.81
CA PHE A 394 -8.60 11.97 10.35
C PHE A 394 -7.76 12.83 9.40
N ASN A 395 -6.49 13.06 9.73
CA ASN A 395 -5.57 13.86 8.94
C ASN A 395 -5.30 13.24 7.56
N MET A 396 -5.11 11.91 7.48
CA MET A 396 -4.95 11.21 6.20
C MET A 396 -6.21 11.33 5.34
N ILE A 397 -7.41 11.10 5.91
CA ILE A 397 -8.68 11.25 5.19
C ILE A 397 -8.82 12.68 4.65
N LEU A 398 -8.60 13.68 5.50
CA LEU A 398 -8.73 15.08 5.11
C LEU A 398 -7.69 15.49 4.05
N SER A 399 -6.45 15.01 4.18
CA SER A 399 -5.38 15.24 3.19
C SER A 399 -5.73 14.63 1.83
N SER A 400 -6.26 13.40 1.81
CA SER A 400 -6.72 12.77 0.57
C SER A 400 -7.90 13.52 -0.06
N LEU A 401 -8.86 13.98 0.74
CA LEU A 401 -9.99 14.79 0.24
C LEU A 401 -9.52 16.15 -0.29
N ALA A 402 -8.63 16.83 0.43
CA ALA A 402 -8.06 18.11 0.00
C ALA A 402 -7.26 17.97 -1.30
N LEU A 403 -6.45 16.92 -1.43
CA LEU A 403 -5.70 16.64 -2.65
C LEU A 403 -6.62 16.30 -3.82
N ALA A 404 -7.66 15.47 -3.61
CA ALA A 404 -8.64 15.17 -4.65
C ALA A 404 -9.37 16.43 -5.13
N ARG A 405 -9.74 17.34 -4.21
CA ARG A 405 -10.38 18.60 -4.56
C ARG A 405 -9.42 19.56 -5.29
N TYR A 406 -8.16 19.64 -4.86
CA TYR A 406 -7.11 20.37 -5.55
C TYR A 406 -6.91 19.88 -6.99
N THR A 407 -6.86 18.56 -7.19
CA THR A 407 -6.80 17.95 -8.52
C THR A 407 -8.03 18.33 -9.36
N GLU A 408 -9.25 18.21 -8.81
CA GLU A 408 -10.48 18.57 -9.54
C GLU A 408 -10.46 20.03 -10.01
N ARG A 409 -10.04 20.98 -9.16
CA ARG A 409 -9.94 22.40 -9.54
C ARG A 409 -8.97 22.62 -10.71
N ASN A 410 -7.79 22.00 -10.64
CA ASN A 410 -6.75 22.19 -11.65
C ASN A 410 -7.02 21.43 -12.97
N THR A 411 -7.74 20.30 -12.92
CA THR A 411 -8.17 19.59 -14.13
C THR A 411 -9.29 20.32 -14.87
N VAL A 412 -10.25 20.94 -14.15
CA VAL A 412 -11.35 21.70 -14.76
C VAL A 412 -10.86 23.01 -15.41
N LEU A 413 -9.91 23.70 -14.78
CA LEU A 413 -9.23 24.85 -15.38
C LEU A 413 -8.53 24.51 -16.71
N SER A 414 -8.05 23.26 -16.86
CA SER A 414 -7.43 22.78 -18.09
C SER A 414 -8.43 22.41 -19.19
N SER A 415 -9.71 22.13 -18.84
CA SER A 415 -10.75 21.77 -19.80
C SER A 415 -11.62 22.94 -20.27
N ASP A 416 -11.81 23.96 -19.42
CA ASP A 416 -12.67 25.13 -19.70
C ASP A 416 -11.87 26.38 -20.16
N GLY A 417 -10.54 26.28 -20.21
CA GLY A 417 -9.62 27.35 -20.63
C GLY A 417 -9.05 27.13 -22.03
N ILE A 418 -9.40 28.03 -22.93
CA ILE A 418 -8.74 28.32 -24.20
C ILE A 418 -7.20 28.26 -24.03
N LEU A 419 -6.55 27.25 -24.61
CA LEU A 419 -5.18 27.38 -25.09
C LEU A 419 -5.27 28.30 -26.33
N SER A 420 -5.26 29.62 -26.13
CA SER A 420 -4.85 30.50 -27.22
C SER A 420 -3.36 30.28 -27.38
N ALA A 421 -2.93 30.02 -28.61
CA ALA A 421 -1.55 29.80 -28.95
C ALA A 421 -0.69 31.09 -28.85
N GLU A 422 -1.04 32.05 -27.99
CA GLU A 422 -0.35 33.35 -27.87
C GLU A 422 0.55 33.45 -26.63
N ASP A 423 0.26 32.69 -25.55
CA ASP A 423 1.05 32.78 -24.31
C ASP A 423 2.36 31.96 -24.32
N ILE A 424 2.57 31.10 -25.33
CA ILE A 424 3.83 30.35 -25.50
C ILE A 424 4.90 31.18 -26.24
N THR A 425 4.52 32.27 -26.89
CA THR A 425 5.46 33.11 -27.68
C THR A 425 5.98 34.34 -26.96
N ALA A 426 5.48 34.69 -25.77
CA ALA A 426 5.93 35.91 -25.07
C ALA A 426 7.21 35.73 -24.23
N ASP A 427 7.62 34.50 -23.90
CA ASP A 427 8.73 34.26 -22.96
C ASP A 427 10.07 33.86 -23.62
N ILE A 428 10.17 33.94 -24.96
CA ILE A 428 11.43 33.70 -25.69
C ILE A 428 12.15 35.01 -26.11
N GLN A 429 11.51 36.18 -25.97
CA GLN A 429 12.10 37.44 -26.47
C GLN A 429 12.77 38.35 -25.43
N HIS A 430 12.93 37.92 -24.17
CA HIS A 430 13.54 38.78 -23.15
C HIS A 430 14.77 38.22 -22.42
N THR A 431 15.62 37.43 -23.07
CA THR A 431 17.02 37.24 -22.63
C THR A 431 17.97 36.98 -23.79
N ALA A 432 18.46 38.04 -24.43
CA ALA A 432 19.70 37.98 -25.21
C ALA A 432 20.58 39.18 -24.81
N PRO A 433 21.77 38.97 -24.23
CA PRO A 433 22.75 40.03 -24.08
C PRO A 433 23.57 40.19 -25.37
N ASP A 434 23.91 41.45 -25.64
CA ASP A 434 24.76 41.92 -26.73
C ASP A 434 26.06 41.14 -26.92
N GLY A 435 26.44 40.94 -28.19
CA GLY A 435 27.84 41.08 -28.59
C GLY A 435 28.50 39.92 -29.34
N LYS A 436 28.87 40.24 -30.59
CA LYS A 436 29.93 39.68 -31.47
C LYS A 436 29.55 38.55 -32.43
N THR A 437 29.41 38.98 -33.69
CA THR A 437 29.74 38.24 -34.92
C THR A 437 31.19 37.74 -34.92
N PRO A 438 31.49 36.69 -35.70
CA PRO A 438 32.07 36.97 -37.02
C PRO A 438 31.49 36.11 -38.17
N ASP A 439 31.47 36.79 -39.32
CA ASP A 439 31.51 36.33 -40.72
C ASP A 439 31.68 34.83 -40.99
N THR A 440 30.80 34.31 -41.87
CA THR A 440 31.26 33.68 -43.12
C THR A 440 30.09 33.56 -44.11
N ALA A 441 30.40 33.98 -45.34
CA ALA A 441 29.54 34.05 -46.50
C ALA A 441 29.16 32.69 -47.11
N LEU A 442 28.09 32.68 -47.90
CA LEU A 442 27.87 31.99 -49.20
C LEU A 442 26.38 32.18 -49.57
N GLU A 443 26.06 33.17 -50.43
CA GLU A 443 25.70 33.03 -51.86
C GLU A 443 24.41 32.21 -52.12
N GLY A 444 23.29 32.88 -52.41
CA GLY A 444 22.69 32.97 -53.77
C GLY A 444 21.31 32.28 -53.71
N THR A 445 20.18 32.72 -54.27
CA THR A 445 19.83 33.45 -55.50
C THR A 445 18.32 33.78 -55.39
N GLU A 446 17.90 35.04 -55.56
CA GLU A 446 17.04 35.58 -56.65
C GLU A 446 15.72 34.82 -56.94
N THR A 447 14.50 35.32 -56.66
CA THR A 447 13.65 36.43 -57.21
C THR A 447 12.31 35.82 -57.74
N PRO A 448 11.29 36.57 -58.24
CA PRO A 448 10.12 36.94 -57.44
C PRO A 448 8.77 36.82 -58.21
N ASP A 449 7.75 37.52 -57.72
CA ASP A 449 6.52 37.99 -58.39
C ASP A 449 5.39 36.98 -58.68
N GLU A 450 4.21 37.28 -58.12
CA GLU A 450 3.13 37.85 -58.95
C GLU A 450 2.09 38.61 -58.10
N THR A 451 1.80 39.82 -58.55
CA THR A 451 0.79 40.77 -58.10
C THR A 451 -0.48 40.65 -58.97
N SER A 452 -1.65 40.89 -58.38
CA SER A 452 -2.79 41.66 -58.94
C SER A 452 -3.98 41.51 -57.99
N ASP A 453 -4.36 42.56 -57.26
CA ASP A 453 -5.32 43.61 -57.67
C ASP A 453 -6.71 43.06 -58.06
N GLU A 454 -7.74 43.32 -57.25
CA GLU A 454 -8.73 44.34 -57.62
C GLU A 454 -9.77 44.59 -56.51
N THR A 455 -9.93 45.89 -56.25
CA THR A 455 -10.93 46.60 -55.47
C THR A 455 -12.33 46.59 -56.11
N ALA A 456 -13.40 46.64 -55.30
CA ALA A 456 -14.40 47.74 -55.27
C ALA A 456 -15.79 47.31 -54.73
N ALA A 457 -16.26 48.04 -53.71
CA ALA A 457 -17.67 48.24 -53.34
C ALA A 457 -18.30 49.33 -54.27
N PRO A 458 -19.53 49.88 -54.06
CA PRO A 458 -20.59 49.62 -53.08
C PRO A 458 -22.02 49.52 -53.72
N ASP A 459 -23.08 49.31 -52.93
CA ASP A 459 -24.10 50.35 -52.64
C ASP A 459 -25.49 49.80 -52.18
N GLU A 460 -26.09 50.61 -51.30
CA GLU A 460 -27.41 50.72 -50.66
C GLU A 460 -28.62 49.83 -51.04
N THR A 461 -29.40 49.41 -50.02
CA THR A 461 -30.73 49.99 -49.68
C THR A 461 -31.45 49.20 -48.57
N ALA A 462 -31.96 49.93 -47.56
CA ALA A 462 -32.98 49.47 -46.59
C ALA A 462 -34.38 49.94 -47.08
N PRO A 463 -35.53 49.38 -46.60
CA PRO A 463 -36.04 49.74 -45.27
C PRO A 463 -36.90 48.67 -44.52
N GLY A 464 -36.97 48.80 -43.19
CA GLY A 464 -38.24 48.88 -42.44
C GLY A 464 -38.98 47.61 -41.96
N MET A 465 -38.93 47.43 -40.63
CA MET A 465 -40.10 47.26 -39.72
C MET A 465 -40.61 45.85 -39.32
N GLU A 466 -40.42 45.58 -38.02
CA GLU A 466 -41.32 44.94 -37.02
C GLU A 466 -41.32 43.42 -36.72
N ALA A 467 -41.26 43.18 -35.39
CA ALA A 467 -41.75 42.05 -34.58
C ALA A 467 -40.89 40.79 -34.40
N SER A 468 -40.26 40.68 -33.23
CA SER A 468 -40.18 39.48 -32.35
C SER A 468 -39.12 39.76 -31.28
N GLY A 469 -39.43 39.72 -29.99
CA GLY A 469 -39.71 38.50 -29.25
C GLY A 469 -38.57 38.32 -28.25
N ASP A 470 -38.81 38.77 -27.03
CA ASP A 470 -37.94 38.59 -25.86
C ASP A 470 -37.50 37.12 -25.74
N GLY A 471 -36.19 36.92 -25.75
CA GLY A 471 -35.58 35.62 -25.96
C GLY A 471 -34.10 35.65 -25.62
N THR A 472 -33.79 36.02 -24.38
CA THR A 472 -32.48 35.76 -23.76
C THR A 472 -32.09 34.30 -24.01
N PRO A 473 -30.94 34.00 -24.64
CA PRO A 473 -30.48 32.63 -24.71
C PRO A 473 -30.04 32.24 -23.29
N ALA A 474 -30.79 31.35 -22.66
CA ALA A 474 -30.41 30.73 -21.42
C ALA A 474 -29.09 29.99 -21.66
N ALA A 475 -27.98 30.58 -21.20
CA ALA A 475 -26.75 29.87 -20.99
C ALA A 475 -27.09 28.68 -20.08
N SER A 476 -26.86 27.47 -20.57
CA SER A 476 -26.96 26.26 -19.78
C SER A 476 -25.81 26.26 -18.77
N ASP A 477 -25.99 26.98 -17.66
CA ASP A 477 -25.19 26.84 -16.45
C ASP A 477 -25.46 25.44 -15.89
N ASN A 478 -24.70 24.47 -16.38
CA ASN A 478 -24.56 23.18 -15.71
C ASN A 478 -23.52 23.30 -14.58
N ALA A 479 -23.62 24.37 -13.79
CA ALA A 479 -22.78 24.57 -12.61
C ALA A 479 -23.19 23.54 -11.56
N ARG A 480 -22.40 22.48 -11.44
CA ARG A 480 -22.58 21.46 -10.40
C ARG A 480 -22.61 22.15 -9.04
N ALA A 481 -23.72 22.01 -8.32
CA ALA A 481 -23.86 22.62 -7.00
C ALA A 481 -22.75 22.12 -6.06
N VAL A 482 -21.95 23.05 -5.54
CA VAL A 482 -20.85 22.76 -4.63
C VAL A 482 -21.42 22.19 -3.33
N THR A 483 -20.97 21.01 -2.94
CA THR A 483 -21.42 20.38 -1.69
C THR A 483 -20.87 21.13 -0.47
N PRO A 484 -21.49 21.03 0.72
CA PRO A 484 -20.95 21.64 1.94
C PRO A 484 -19.52 21.17 2.28
N LEU A 485 -19.18 19.94 1.91
CA LEU A 485 -17.83 19.39 2.06
C LEU A 485 -16.85 20.06 1.09
N GLU A 486 -17.23 20.21 -0.18
CA GLU A 486 -16.40 20.90 -1.18
C GLU A 486 -16.18 22.37 -0.79
N ALA A 487 -17.22 23.08 -0.35
CA ALA A 487 -17.08 24.45 0.13
C ALA A 487 -16.17 24.57 1.38
N PHE A 488 -16.23 23.60 2.29
CA PHE A 488 -15.30 23.50 3.41
C PHE A 488 -13.85 23.28 2.93
N LEU A 489 -13.64 22.37 1.99
CA LEU A 489 -12.31 22.08 1.44
C LEU A 489 -11.73 23.27 0.66
N ASP A 490 -12.55 23.96 -0.14
CA ASP A 490 -12.14 25.13 -0.91
C ASP A 490 -11.74 26.30 0.00
N SER A 491 -12.49 26.53 1.09
CA SER A 491 -12.18 27.59 2.05
C SER A 491 -10.97 27.28 2.94
N HIS A 492 -10.76 26.02 3.33
CA HIS A 492 -9.70 25.64 4.27
C HIS A 492 -8.41 25.18 3.59
N PHE A 493 -8.48 24.69 2.35
CA PHE A 493 -7.35 24.18 1.57
C PHE A 493 -7.33 24.79 0.15
N PRO A 494 -7.10 26.12 0.03
CA PRO A 494 -6.93 26.79 -1.26
C PRO A 494 -5.65 26.30 -1.95
N ASP A 495 -5.56 26.54 -3.27
CA ASP A 495 -4.47 26.03 -4.12
C ASP A 495 -3.09 26.49 -3.63
N GLU A 496 -2.92 27.76 -3.25
CA GLU A 496 -1.67 28.29 -2.67
C GLU A 496 -1.21 27.49 -1.44
N ARG A 497 -2.15 27.08 -0.59
CA ARG A 497 -1.84 26.28 0.60
C ARG A 497 -1.44 24.87 0.20
N MET A 498 -2.14 24.29 -0.77
CA MET A 498 -1.86 22.94 -1.27
C MET A 498 -0.50 22.87 -1.97
N GLU A 499 -0.16 23.85 -2.79
CA GLU A 499 1.16 23.95 -3.46
C GLU A 499 2.30 24.12 -2.47
N ARG A 500 2.08 24.85 -1.37
CA ARG A 500 3.09 24.96 -0.32
C ARG A 500 3.33 23.63 0.41
N ILE A 501 2.29 22.81 0.58
CA ILE A 501 2.37 21.52 1.27
C ILE A 501 2.88 20.42 0.32
N TYR A 502 2.43 20.44 -0.94
CA TYR A 502 2.70 19.45 -2.00
C TYR A 502 3.30 20.10 -3.27
N PRO A 503 4.49 20.72 -3.18
CA PRO A 503 5.08 21.51 -4.27
C PRO A 503 5.45 20.70 -5.52
N ASN A 504 5.51 19.37 -5.41
CA ASN A 504 5.84 18.45 -6.50
C ASN A 504 4.64 17.65 -7.00
N ALA A 505 3.41 17.97 -6.57
CA ALA A 505 2.21 17.32 -7.10
C ALA A 505 1.94 17.79 -8.53
N LYS A 506 2.73 17.29 -9.50
CA LYS A 506 2.44 17.46 -10.92
C LYS A 506 1.42 16.41 -11.34
N LEU A 507 0.30 16.85 -11.91
CA LEU A 507 -0.68 15.95 -12.52
C LEU A 507 0.03 15.17 -13.64
N VAL A 508 -0.03 13.84 -13.58
CA VAL A 508 0.41 12.98 -14.69
C VAL A 508 -0.81 12.79 -15.60
N GLU A 509 -0.63 13.03 -16.90
CA GLU A 509 -1.66 12.81 -17.92
C GLU A 509 -2.14 11.35 -18.00
#